data_AF-A0A1X6NYE4-F1
#
_entry.id   AF-A0A1X6NYE4-F1
#
_cell.length_a   1.000
_cell.length_b   1.000
_cell.length_c   1.000
_cell.angle_alpha   90.00
_cell.angle_beta   90.00
_cell.angle_gamma   90.00
#
_symmetry.space_group_name_H-M   'P 1'
#
loop_
_entity.id
_entity.type
_entity.pdbx_description
1 polymer ?
#
loop_
_entity_poly.entity_id
_entity_poly.type
_entity_poly.pdbx_seq_one_letter_code
_entity_poly.pdbx_strand_id
1 'polypeptide(L)'
;MTERYTNSANAFNTDPNTRWNTYHKHAKDRFSLPKGGFEDLDRRRPDDTGQEGVFNSMENLLVTTVEEHNGYQQKVAAKRNEKSPTEEELTLKDKTMRDVAMACRGAGAMPGVTEGGTPCGRGSGGDPKKSSSTKTPTRTRAQSELDNGDDAEFVATLGRIEARNQELAARELTLRERLLTNEQAVLEEARSRRSDDRSERLQREPRSAEDNETARVERAALTRDISALSSQMPPAEK
;
A
#
# COMPACT_ATOMS: atom_id res chain seq x y z
N MET A 1 -12.00 13.50 36.70
CA MET A 1 -10.95 12.55 36.23
C MET A 1 -10.96 11.20 36.96
N THR A 2 -11.87 10.95 37.91
CA THR A 2 -11.91 9.73 38.73
C THR A 2 -12.92 8.68 38.26
N GLU A 3 -13.95 9.08 37.51
CA GLU A 3 -15.04 8.19 37.07
C GLU A 3 -14.59 7.05 36.16
N ARG A 4 -13.63 7.30 35.27
CA ARG A 4 -13.10 6.26 34.39
C ARG A 4 -12.42 5.14 35.18
N TYR A 5 -11.66 5.50 36.23
CA TYR A 5 -10.96 4.54 37.07
C TYR A 5 -11.89 3.82 38.06
N THR A 6 -12.96 4.48 38.53
CA THR A 6 -14.00 3.80 39.31
C THR A 6 -14.75 2.78 38.47
N ASN A 7 -15.08 3.12 37.21
CA ASN A 7 -15.76 2.19 36.31
C ASN A 7 -14.87 0.99 35.97
N SER A 8 -13.58 1.20 35.71
CA SER A 8 -12.63 0.10 35.49
C SER A 8 -12.45 -0.78 36.72
N ALA A 9 -12.38 -0.20 37.92
CA ALA A 9 -12.29 -0.96 39.17
C ALA A 9 -13.56 -1.79 39.41
N ASN A 10 -14.74 -1.21 39.17
CA ASN A 10 -16.02 -1.92 39.31
C ASN A 10 -16.16 -3.05 38.29
N ALA A 11 -15.76 -2.83 37.03
CA ALA A 11 -15.77 -3.87 36.01
C ALA A 11 -14.86 -5.05 36.37
N PHE A 12 -13.65 -4.76 36.89
CA PHE A 12 -12.74 -5.79 37.39
C PHE A 12 -13.36 -6.58 38.56
N ASN A 13 -13.94 -5.89 39.54
CA ASN A 13 -14.53 -6.53 40.71
C ASN A 13 -15.84 -7.29 40.42
N THR A 14 -16.45 -7.09 39.24
CA THR A 14 -17.66 -7.79 38.84
C THR A 14 -17.34 -9.18 38.27
N ASP A 15 -16.10 -9.44 37.87
CA ASP A 15 -15.68 -10.74 37.36
C ASP A 15 -15.62 -11.77 38.50
N PRO A 16 -16.41 -12.85 38.45
CA PRO A 16 -16.47 -13.87 39.50
C PRO A 16 -15.15 -14.66 39.66
N ASN A 17 -14.23 -14.57 38.69
CA ASN A 17 -12.92 -15.20 38.75
C ASN A 17 -11.86 -14.32 39.46
N THR A 18 -12.22 -13.10 39.86
CA THR A 18 -11.28 -12.23 40.57
C THR A 18 -11.21 -12.59 42.06
N ARG A 19 -10.00 -12.92 42.52
CA ARG A 19 -9.74 -13.32 43.91
C ARG A 19 -9.66 -12.14 44.89
N TRP A 20 -9.63 -10.91 44.39
CA TRP A 20 -9.37 -9.70 45.17
C TRP A 20 -10.01 -8.48 44.51
N ASN A 21 -10.48 -7.54 45.34
CA ASN A 21 -11.08 -6.29 44.89
C ASN A 21 -10.01 -5.22 44.69
N THR A 22 -10.15 -4.46 43.60
CA THR A 22 -9.31 -3.31 43.26
C THR A 22 -10.10 -2.01 43.46
N TYR A 23 -9.44 -0.96 43.92
CA TYR A 23 -10.01 0.38 44.06
C TYR A 23 -9.54 1.32 42.95
N HIS A 24 -10.29 2.40 42.69
CA HIS A 24 -10.00 3.35 41.61
C HIS A 24 -8.57 3.96 41.67
N LYS A 25 -8.00 4.13 42.87
CA LYS A 25 -6.60 4.58 43.04
C LYS A 25 -5.61 3.57 42.45
N HIS A 26 -5.77 2.29 42.77
CA HIS A 26 -4.93 1.23 42.24
C HIS A 26 -5.07 1.07 40.72
N ALA A 27 -6.29 1.23 40.18
CA ALA A 27 -6.52 1.23 38.74
C ALA A 27 -5.80 2.41 38.05
N LYS A 28 -5.83 3.59 38.66
CA LYS A 28 -5.13 4.77 38.16
C LYS A 28 -3.61 4.60 38.20
N ASP A 29 -3.06 4.08 39.30
CA ASP A 29 -1.61 3.90 39.46
C ASP A 29 -1.07 2.89 38.45
N ARG A 30 -1.76 1.76 38.24
CA ARG A 30 -1.39 0.77 37.21
C ARG A 30 -1.46 1.31 35.78
N PHE A 31 -2.41 2.20 35.51
CA PHE A 31 -2.52 2.86 34.20
C PHE A 31 -1.47 3.97 34.01
N SER A 32 -0.95 4.53 35.10
CA SER A 32 0.04 5.63 35.08
C SER A 32 1.48 5.11 35.10
N LEU A 33 1.71 3.90 35.62
CA LEU A 33 3.00 3.21 35.63
C LEU A 33 3.70 3.13 34.26
N PRO A 34 3.01 2.85 33.14
CA PRO A 34 3.63 2.82 31.81
C PRO A 34 4.04 4.21 31.28
N LYS A 35 3.42 5.31 31.74
CA LYS A 35 3.68 6.65 31.19
C LYS A 35 5.08 7.16 31.50
N GLY A 36 5.55 6.97 32.74
CA GLY A 36 6.90 7.42 33.12
C GLY A 36 8.02 6.61 32.45
N GLY A 37 7.81 5.31 32.23
CA GLY A 37 8.80 4.44 31.60
C GLY A 37 8.99 4.70 30.10
N PHE A 38 7.93 5.14 29.39
CA PHE A 38 8.02 5.51 27.98
C PHE A 38 8.71 6.86 27.77
N GLU A 39 8.42 7.86 28.60
CA GLU A 39 9.06 9.18 28.52
C GLU A 39 10.57 9.13 28.84
N ASP A 40 10.98 8.29 29.80
CA ASP A 40 12.41 8.09 30.12
C ASP A 40 13.17 7.26 29.07
N LEU A 41 12.49 6.37 28.33
CA LEU A 41 13.08 5.64 27.21
C LEU A 41 13.26 6.53 25.98
N ASP A 42 12.33 7.45 25.72
CA ASP A 42 12.41 8.34 24.56
C ASP A 42 13.46 9.44 24.75
N ARG A 43 13.71 9.86 26.00
CA ARG A 43 14.81 10.77 26.36
C ARG A 43 16.20 10.15 26.30
N ARG A 44 16.30 8.82 26.22
CA ARG A 44 17.56 8.08 26.07
C ARG A 44 17.92 7.79 24.61
N ARG A 45 17.14 8.29 23.63
CA ARG A 45 17.62 8.35 22.25
C ARG A 45 18.86 9.27 22.23
N PRO A 46 20.03 8.77 21.77
CA PRO A 46 21.20 9.62 21.63
C PRO A 46 20.93 10.70 20.60
N ASP A 47 21.17 11.96 20.99
CA ASP A 47 21.19 13.10 20.10
C ASP A 47 22.16 12.86 18.93
N ASP A 48 21.67 13.11 17.71
CA ASP A 48 22.35 13.65 16.51
C ASP A 48 23.77 13.17 16.17
N THR A 49 24.17 11.97 16.59
CA THR A 49 25.38 11.35 16.10
C THR A 49 24.96 10.44 14.96
N GLY A 50 25.28 10.81 13.71
CA GLY A 50 25.01 10.05 12.47
C GLY A 50 25.76 8.72 12.38
N GLN A 51 25.73 7.94 13.46
CA GLN A 51 26.23 6.59 13.56
C GLN A 51 24.99 5.69 13.58
N GLU A 52 24.75 4.98 12.46
CA GLU A 52 23.67 3.99 12.42
C GLU A 52 23.90 3.00 13.56
N GLY A 53 23.01 3.03 14.55
CA GLY A 53 22.96 2.02 15.57
C GLY A 53 22.75 0.69 14.87
N VAL A 54 23.70 -0.22 15.01
CA VAL A 54 23.59 -1.59 14.47
C VAL A 54 22.48 -2.27 15.27
N PHE A 55 21.25 -2.13 14.79
CA PHE A 55 20.08 -2.80 15.33
C PHE A 55 20.30 -4.31 15.24
N ASN A 56 19.89 -5.03 16.27
CA ASN A 56 19.90 -6.49 16.22
C ASN A 56 18.99 -6.96 15.07
N SER A 57 19.26 -8.14 14.49
CA SER A 57 18.48 -8.69 13.36
C SER A 57 16.96 -8.68 13.61
N MET A 58 16.54 -8.88 14.86
CA MET A 58 15.13 -8.83 15.26
C MET A 58 14.57 -7.40 15.29
N GLU A 59 15.36 -6.40 15.67
CA GLU A 59 14.94 -4.99 15.70
C GLU A 59 14.82 -4.44 14.28
N ASN A 60 15.74 -4.82 13.38
CA ASN A 60 15.62 -4.51 11.96
C ASN A 60 14.36 -5.11 11.34
N LEU A 61 14.02 -6.35 11.69
CA LEU A 61 12.79 -7.00 11.22
C LEU A 61 11.53 -6.29 11.72
N LEU A 62 11.54 -5.77 12.95
CA LEU A 62 10.42 -5.02 13.49
C LEU A 62 10.29 -3.64 12.83
N VAL A 63 11.39 -2.96 12.54
CA VAL A 63 11.36 -1.67 11.84
C VAL A 63 10.83 -1.85 10.41
N THR A 64 11.33 -2.82 9.65
CA THR A 64 10.90 -3.03 8.26
C THR A 64 9.43 -3.42 8.17
N THR A 65 8.95 -4.31 9.05
CA THR A 65 7.54 -4.72 9.06
C THR A 65 6.58 -3.58 9.44
N VAL A 66 6.98 -2.68 10.34
CA VAL A 66 6.19 -1.49 10.69
C VAL A 66 6.16 -0.48 9.55
N GLU A 67 7.29 -0.24 8.87
CA GLU A 67 7.37 0.62 7.70
C GLU A 67 6.53 0.09 6.54
N GLU A 68 6.60 -1.21 6.27
CA GLU A 68 5.79 -1.89 5.25
C GLU A 68 4.29 -1.82 5.57
N HIS A 69 3.90 -2.03 6.83
CA HIS A 69 2.51 -1.89 7.25
C HIS A 69 2.01 -0.45 7.08
N ASN A 70 2.82 0.54 7.43
CA ASN A 70 2.48 1.95 7.24
C ASN A 70 2.33 2.30 5.75
N GLY A 71 3.25 1.82 4.90
CA GLY A 71 3.17 1.99 3.45
C GLY A 71 1.93 1.31 2.84
N TYR A 72 1.54 0.15 3.36
CA TYR A 72 0.30 -0.54 2.95
C TYR A 72 -0.95 0.29 3.33
N GLN A 73 -1.01 0.81 4.56
CA GLN A 73 -2.12 1.66 5.00
C GLN A 73 -2.26 2.93 4.16
N GLN A 74 -1.15 3.56 3.78
CA GLN A 74 -1.15 4.72 2.87
C GLN A 74 -1.70 4.35 1.48
N LYS A 75 -1.29 3.21 0.91
CA LYS A 75 -1.80 2.73 -0.39
C LYS A 75 -3.30 2.41 -0.33
N VAL A 76 -3.77 1.81 0.76
CA VAL A 76 -5.20 1.54 0.98
C VAL A 76 -6.00 2.84 1.11
N ALA A 77 -5.49 3.83 1.86
CA ALA A 77 -6.11 5.14 1.99
C ALA A 77 -6.17 5.88 0.64
N ALA A 78 -5.08 5.89 -0.13
CA ALA A 78 -5.03 6.49 -1.46
C ALA A 78 -6.04 5.84 -2.43
N LYS A 79 -6.12 4.51 -2.45
CA LYS A 79 -7.08 3.75 -3.27
C LYS A 79 -8.55 3.99 -2.85
N ARG A 80 -8.80 4.33 -1.58
CA ARG A 80 -10.13 4.70 -1.10
C ARG A 80 -10.51 6.12 -1.54
N ASN A 81 -9.56 7.05 -1.49
CA ASN A 81 -9.75 8.45 -1.92
C ASN A 81 -9.90 8.60 -3.43
N GLU A 82 -9.37 7.68 -4.24
CA GLU A 82 -9.58 7.67 -5.70
C GLU A 82 -10.99 7.20 -6.09
N LYS A 83 -11.66 6.41 -5.23
CA LYS A 83 -13.02 5.91 -5.45
C LYS A 83 -14.13 6.85 -4.98
N SER A 84 -13.85 7.71 -3.99
CA SER A 84 -14.83 8.69 -3.51
C SER A 84 -15.25 9.76 -4.52
N PRO A 85 -14.39 10.35 -5.38
CA PRO A 85 -14.83 11.41 -6.31
C PRO A 85 -15.79 10.89 -7.37
N THR A 86 -15.64 9.63 -7.79
CA THR A 86 -16.53 9.01 -8.79
C THR A 86 -17.89 8.62 -8.20
N GLU A 87 -17.93 8.19 -6.94
CA GLU A 87 -19.19 7.91 -6.24
C GLU A 87 -19.97 9.19 -5.92
N GLU A 88 -19.31 10.25 -5.46
CA GLU A 88 -19.95 11.54 -5.20
C GLU A 88 -20.52 12.16 -6.48
N GLU A 89 -19.79 12.11 -7.60
CA GLU A 89 -20.27 12.60 -8.90
C GLU A 89 -21.50 11.81 -9.40
N LEU A 90 -21.50 10.47 -9.22
CA LEU A 90 -22.66 9.65 -9.55
C LEU A 90 -23.87 9.99 -8.66
N THR A 91 -23.67 10.23 -7.36
CA THR A 91 -24.77 10.63 -6.47
C THR A 91 -25.32 12.01 -6.81
N LEU A 92 -24.46 12.93 -7.29
CA LEU A 92 -24.88 14.25 -7.73
C LEU A 92 -25.73 14.16 -9.00
N LYS A 93 -25.28 13.35 -9.98
CA LYS A 93 -26.01 13.07 -11.23
C LYS A 93 -27.36 12.40 -10.98
N ASP A 94 -27.43 11.43 -10.08
CA ASP A 94 -28.68 10.75 -9.70
C ASP A 94 -29.66 11.72 -9.04
N LYS A 95 -29.18 12.62 -8.18
CA LYS A 95 -30.00 13.68 -7.57
C LYS A 95 -30.55 14.63 -8.63
N THR A 96 -29.72 15.10 -9.57
CA THR A 96 -30.18 15.98 -10.64
C THR A 96 -31.23 15.30 -11.53
N MET A 97 -31.03 14.02 -11.89
CA MET A 97 -32.03 13.27 -12.66
C MET A 97 -33.34 13.10 -11.91
N ARG A 98 -33.28 12.84 -10.60
CA ARG A 98 -34.47 12.73 -9.74
C ARG A 98 -35.23 14.06 -9.66
N ASP A 99 -34.53 15.17 -9.49
CA ASP A 99 -35.15 16.50 -9.39
C ASP A 99 -35.81 16.92 -10.71
N VAL A 100 -35.16 16.66 -11.86
CA VAL A 100 -35.76 16.87 -13.19
C VAL A 100 -37.01 16.02 -13.38
N ALA A 101 -36.97 14.74 -13.00
CA ALA A 101 -38.11 13.85 -13.10
C ALA A 101 -39.28 14.29 -12.20
N MET A 102 -38.99 14.86 -11.03
CA MET A 102 -40.01 15.42 -10.13
C MET A 102 -40.57 16.75 -10.64
N ALA A 103 -39.74 17.61 -11.25
CA ALA A 103 -40.18 18.85 -11.88
C ALA A 103 -41.14 18.59 -13.06
N CYS A 104 -40.85 17.58 -13.90
CA CYS A 104 -41.76 17.16 -14.98
C CYS A 104 -43.08 16.58 -14.46
N ARG A 105 -43.10 16.04 -13.23
CA ARG A 105 -44.31 15.49 -12.60
C ARG A 105 -45.24 16.57 -12.05
N GLY A 106 -44.71 17.77 -11.76
CA GLY A 106 -45.47 18.93 -11.27
C GLY A 106 -45.99 19.87 -12.36
N ALA A 107 -45.47 19.79 -13.59
CA ALA A 107 -45.88 20.64 -14.72
C ALA A 107 -47.13 20.12 -15.45
N GLY A 108 -48.09 19.57 -14.70
CA GLY A 108 -49.37 19.04 -15.19
C GLY A 108 -50.58 19.80 -14.63
N ALA A 109 -50.48 21.11 -14.49
CA ALA A 109 -51.63 22.01 -14.39
C ALA A 109 -51.30 23.18 -15.33
N MET A 110 -52.12 23.48 -16.33
CA MET A 110 -53.29 24.37 -16.26
C MET A 110 -54.02 24.33 -17.64
N PRO A 111 -55.12 25.07 -17.89
CA PRO A 111 -56.42 25.10 -17.21
C PRO A 111 -57.61 25.11 -18.22
N GLY A 112 -58.83 24.80 -17.77
CA GLY A 112 -60.06 25.38 -18.37
C GLY A 112 -61.15 24.42 -18.85
N VAL A 113 -62.39 24.80 -18.51
CA VAL A 113 -63.70 24.39 -19.09
C VAL A 113 -64.46 23.21 -18.43
N THR A 114 -65.20 23.61 -17.39
CA THR A 114 -66.63 23.36 -17.07
C THR A 114 -67.26 21.96 -17.02
N GLU A 115 -67.96 21.77 -15.88
CA GLU A 115 -69.24 21.07 -15.65
C GLU A 115 -69.29 19.54 -15.52
N GLY A 116 -69.63 19.11 -14.30
CA GLY A 116 -70.73 18.17 -14.07
C GLY A 116 -70.36 16.70 -13.83
N GLY A 117 -70.72 16.16 -12.66
CA GLY A 117 -71.04 14.72 -12.50
C GLY A 117 -70.42 14.00 -11.30
N THR A 118 -71.26 13.75 -10.30
CA THR A 118 -71.14 12.93 -9.07
C THR A 118 -70.50 11.54 -9.23
N PRO A 119 -69.83 10.97 -8.19
CA PRO A 119 -69.21 9.65 -8.23
C PRO A 119 -70.18 8.54 -7.78
N CYS A 120 -70.15 7.39 -8.46
CA CYS A 120 -70.60 6.05 -8.03
C CYS A 120 -70.13 5.09 -9.14
N GLY A 121 -69.29 4.08 -8.92
CA GLY A 121 -69.60 2.87 -8.16
C GLY A 121 -69.85 1.70 -9.15
N ARG A 122 -69.46 0.49 -8.72
CA ARG A 122 -69.81 -0.84 -9.29
C ARG A 122 -68.81 -1.45 -10.28
N GLY A 123 -68.25 -2.58 -9.86
CA GLY A 123 -67.31 -3.38 -10.61
C GLY A 123 -67.93 -4.24 -11.70
N SER A 124 -67.06 -4.85 -12.49
CA SER A 124 -67.38 -6.00 -13.32
C SER A 124 -66.11 -6.75 -13.63
N GLY A 125 -66.14 -8.06 -13.41
CA GLY A 125 -65.06 -8.98 -13.74
C GLY A 125 -64.71 -8.90 -15.23
N GLY A 126 -63.43 -9.03 -15.50
CA GLY A 126 -62.86 -9.17 -16.83
C GLY A 126 -61.45 -9.70 -16.67
N ASP A 127 -61.23 -10.95 -17.08
CA ASP A 127 -59.91 -11.54 -17.27
C ASP A 127 -59.01 -10.60 -18.07
N PRO A 128 -57.81 -10.24 -17.60
CA PRO A 128 -56.75 -9.84 -18.49
C PRO A 128 -55.99 -11.10 -18.91
N LYS A 129 -56.30 -11.52 -20.15
CA LYS A 129 -55.41 -12.28 -21.02
C LYS A 129 -53.94 -11.94 -20.75
N LYS A 130 -53.12 -13.00 -20.76
CA LYS A 130 -51.64 -13.01 -20.86
C LYS A 130 -51.08 -11.74 -21.49
N SER A 131 -50.65 -10.79 -20.65
CA SER A 131 -49.71 -9.74 -21.03
C SER A 131 -48.34 -10.17 -20.54
N SER A 132 -47.48 -10.57 -21.48
CA SER A 132 -46.05 -10.76 -21.28
C SER A 132 -45.44 -9.42 -20.83
N SER A 133 -45.42 -9.19 -19.53
CA SER A 133 -44.71 -8.07 -18.92
C SER A 133 -43.41 -8.61 -18.38
N THR A 134 -42.33 -8.32 -19.10
CA THR A 134 -40.95 -8.44 -18.66
C THR A 134 -40.76 -7.61 -17.40
N LYS A 135 -40.94 -8.25 -16.24
CA LYS A 135 -40.57 -7.66 -14.96
C LYS A 135 -39.05 -7.70 -14.84
N THR A 136 -38.46 -6.52 -14.91
CA THR A 136 -37.06 -6.25 -14.56
C THR A 136 -36.81 -6.74 -13.13
N PRO A 137 -35.74 -7.52 -12.87
CA PRO A 137 -35.55 -8.18 -11.58
C PRO A 137 -35.26 -7.15 -10.49
N THR A 138 -36.17 -7.04 -9.52
CA THR A 138 -35.92 -6.37 -8.25
C THR A 138 -34.76 -7.08 -7.55
N ARG A 139 -33.75 -6.30 -7.16
CA ARG A 139 -32.49 -6.72 -6.54
C ARG A 139 -32.71 -7.35 -5.16
N THR A 140 -33.16 -8.59 -5.14
CA THR A 140 -33.08 -9.51 -4.00
C THR A 140 -32.14 -10.63 -4.41
N ARG A 141 -30.83 -10.37 -4.35
CA ARG A 141 -29.82 -11.41 -4.55
C ARG A 141 -28.76 -11.28 -3.48
N ALA A 142 -28.90 -12.09 -2.43
CA ALA A 142 -27.80 -12.52 -1.59
C ALA A 142 -28.14 -13.67 -0.61
N GLN A 143 -29.40 -14.09 -0.42
CA GLN A 143 -29.71 -15.06 0.65
C GLN A 143 -30.72 -16.18 0.34
N SER A 144 -31.19 -16.37 -0.90
CA SER A 144 -32.24 -17.36 -1.18
C SER A 144 -31.82 -18.57 -2.04
N GLU A 145 -30.56 -18.71 -2.43
CA GLU A 145 -30.10 -19.86 -3.23
C GLU A 145 -29.45 -20.99 -2.40
N LEU A 146 -29.28 -20.81 -1.09
CA LEU A 146 -28.80 -21.88 -0.19
C LEU A 146 -29.91 -22.58 0.60
N ASP A 147 -31.18 -22.24 0.34
CA ASP A 147 -32.33 -22.81 1.06
C ASP A 147 -32.98 -23.98 0.29
N ASN A 148 -32.43 -24.34 -0.87
CA ASN A 148 -32.73 -25.60 -1.53
C ASN A 148 -31.56 -26.55 -1.20
N GLY A 149 -31.76 -27.44 -0.24
CA GLY A 149 -30.78 -28.42 0.22
C GLY A 149 -30.44 -29.46 -0.86
N ASP A 150 -29.69 -29.05 -1.88
CA ASP A 150 -28.98 -29.95 -2.77
C ASP A 150 -27.51 -30.02 -2.33
N ASP A 151 -27.21 -31.03 -1.52
CA ASP A 151 -25.86 -31.30 -1.02
C ASP A 151 -24.86 -31.47 -2.16
N ALA A 152 -25.30 -31.87 -3.37
CA ALA A 152 -24.42 -32.03 -4.53
C ALA A 152 -23.92 -30.67 -5.07
N GLU A 153 -24.78 -29.64 -5.13
CA GLU A 153 -24.40 -28.27 -5.54
C GLU A 153 -23.42 -27.63 -4.54
N PHE A 154 -23.62 -27.89 -3.24
CA PHE A 154 -22.70 -27.43 -2.19
C PHE A 154 -21.32 -28.08 -2.31
N VAL A 155 -21.27 -29.42 -2.48
CA VAL A 155 -20.01 -30.16 -2.70
C VAL A 155 -19.31 -29.72 -3.98
N ALA A 156 -20.05 -29.52 -5.08
CA ALA A 156 -19.48 -29.02 -6.33
C ALA A 156 -18.90 -27.60 -6.18
N THR A 157 -19.53 -26.76 -5.38
CA THR A 157 -19.04 -25.40 -5.09
C THR A 157 -17.78 -25.42 -4.22
N LEU A 158 -17.72 -26.29 -3.21
CA LEU A 158 -16.50 -26.52 -2.44
C LEU A 158 -15.35 -27.03 -3.32
N GLY A 159 -15.61 -28.00 -4.20
CA GLY A 159 -14.59 -28.51 -5.13
C GLY A 159 -14.04 -27.43 -6.07
N ARG A 160 -14.88 -26.51 -6.54
CA ARG A 160 -14.44 -25.35 -7.35
C ARG A 160 -13.58 -24.38 -6.54
N ILE A 161 -13.92 -24.14 -5.27
CA ILE A 161 -13.13 -23.28 -4.38
C ILE A 161 -11.78 -23.94 -4.10
N GLU A 162 -11.75 -25.24 -3.84
CA GLU A 162 -10.52 -26.00 -3.60
C GLU A 162 -9.61 -25.98 -4.84
N ALA A 163 -10.15 -26.25 -6.04
CA ALA A 163 -9.39 -26.18 -7.28
C ALA A 163 -8.80 -24.78 -7.52
N ARG A 164 -9.58 -23.72 -7.26
CA ARG A 164 -9.10 -22.34 -7.34
C ARG A 164 -7.99 -22.06 -6.31
N ASN A 165 -8.08 -22.60 -5.10
CA ASN A 165 -7.05 -22.46 -4.08
C ASN A 165 -5.75 -23.15 -4.50
N GLN A 166 -5.85 -24.36 -5.07
CA GLN A 166 -4.69 -25.08 -5.61
C GLN A 166 -4.04 -24.32 -6.77
N GLU A 167 -4.84 -23.73 -7.67
CA GLU A 167 -4.33 -22.88 -8.76
C GLU A 167 -3.60 -21.65 -8.22
N LEU A 168 -4.13 -20.99 -7.20
CA LEU A 168 -3.47 -19.85 -6.56
C LEU A 168 -2.16 -20.26 -5.90
N ALA A 169 -2.13 -21.39 -5.19
CA ALA A 169 -0.91 -21.91 -4.58
C ALA A 169 0.16 -22.25 -5.64
N ALA A 170 -0.23 -22.84 -6.78
CA ALA A 170 0.67 -23.11 -7.89
C ALA A 170 1.24 -21.82 -8.48
N ARG A 171 0.39 -20.81 -8.73
CA ARG A 171 0.83 -19.49 -9.20
C ARG A 171 1.78 -18.82 -8.21
N GLU A 172 1.52 -18.92 -6.92
CA GLU A 172 2.36 -18.37 -5.87
C GLU A 172 3.75 -19.04 -5.85
N LEU A 173 3.81 -20.36 -6.02
CA LEU A 173 5.07 -21.08 -6.18
C LEU A 173 5.85 -20.62 -7.41
N THR A 174 5.19 -20.53 -8.58
CA THR A 174 5.88 -20.05 -9.81
C THR A 174 6.41 -18.63 -9.67
N LEU A 175 5.72 -17.77 -8.92
CA LEU A 175 6.17 -16.40 -8.67
C LEU A 175 7.38 -16.39 -7.72
N ARG A 176 7.36 -17.21 -6.65
CA ARG A 176 8.52 -17.36 -5.76
C ARG A 176 9.75 -17.89 -6.49
N GLU A 177 9.61 -18.89 -7.34
CA GLU A 177 10.71 -19.41 -8.15
C GLU A 177 11.30 -18.33 -9.06
N ARG A 178 10.46 -17.53 -9.72
CA ARG A 178 10.91 -16.40 -10.55
C ARG A 178 11.61 -15.31 -9.75
N LEU A 179 11.17 -15.03 -8.53
CA LEU A 179 11.85 -14.07 -7.66
C LEU A 179 13.23 -14.57 -7.26
N LEU A 180 13.35 -15.84 -6.87
CA LEU A 180 14.62 -16.45 -6.51
C LEU A 180 15.60 -16.46 -7.69
N THR A 181 15.14 -16.79 -8.90
CA THR A 181 16.02 -16.77 -10.09
C THR A 181 16.45 -15.36 -10.46
N ASN A 182 15.57 -14.36 -10.32
CA ASN A 182 15.92 -12.96 -10.52
C ASN A 182 16.98 -12.49 -9.50
N GLU A 183 16.77 -12.77 -8.22
CA GLU A 183 17.72 -12.42 -7.17
C GLU A 183 19.10 -13.05 -7.42
N GLN A 184 19.13 -14.34 -7.78
CA GLN A 184 20.36 -15.01 -8.15
C GLN A 184 21.04 -14.35 -9.36
N ALA A 185 20.29 -14.01 -10.40
CA ALA A 185 20.82 -13.34 -11.58
C ALA A 185 21.41 -11.95 -11.23
N VAL A 186 20.75 -11.17 -10.37
CA VAL A 186 21.27 -9.87 -9.90
C VAL A 186 22.57 -10.04 -9.12
N LEU A 187 22.66 -11.05 -8.26
CA LEU A 187 23.88 -11.34 -7.50
C LEU A 187 25.02 -11.81 -8.41
N GLU A 188 24.72 -12.62 -9.41
CA GLU A 188 25.68 -13.09 -10.40
C GLU A 188 26.17 -11.94 -11.30
N GLU A 189 25.26 -11.08 -11.78
CA GLU A 189 25.62 -9.89 -12.54
C GLU A 189 26.52 -8.95 -11.72
N ALA A 190 26.19 -8.73 -10.45
CA ALA A 190 27.03 -7.92 -9.56
C ALA A 190 28.42 -8.54 -9.36
N ARG A 191 28.52 -9.87 -9.33
CA ARG A 191 29.82 -10.58 -9.29
C ARG A 191 30.59 -10.39 -10.60
N SER A 192 29.91 -10.51 -11.75
CA SER A 192 30.52 -10.29 -13.07
C SER A 192 31.07 -8.88 -13.18
N ARG A 193 30.27 -7.85 -12.86
CA ARG A 193 30.72 -6.45 -12.92
C ARG A 193 31.96 -6.19 -12.05
N ARG A 194 32.02 -6.77 -10.84
CA ARG A 194 33.23 -6.67 -10.00
C ARG A 194 34.44 -7.38 -10.61
N SER A 195 34.23 -8.49 -11.31
CA SER A 195 35.29 -9.21 -12.02
C SER A 195 35.79 -8.42 -13.23
N ASP A 196 34.85 -7.83 -13.98
CA ASP A 196 35.14 -7.00 -15.15
C ASP A 196 35.91 -5.74 -14.74
N ASP A 197 35.48 -5.04 -13.69
CA ASP A 197 36.19 -3.88 -13.13
C ASP A 197 37.62 -4.24 -12.69
N ARG A 198 37.80 -5.42 -12.07
CA ARG A 198 39.15 -5.90 -11.68
C ARG A 198 40.00 -6.18 -12.91
N SER A 199 39.44 -6.83 -13.92
CA SER A 199 40.14 -7.16 -15.17
C SER A 199 40.51 -5.89 -15.93
N GLU A 200 39.62 -4.91 -15.95
CA GLU A 200 39.85 -3.62 -16.59
C GLU A 200 40.95 -2.82 -15.87
N ARG A 201 40.96 -2.82 -14.53
CA ARG A 201 42.06 -2.22 -13.75
C ARG A 201 43.41 -2.87 -14.06
N LEU A 202 43.46 -4.20 -14.09
CA LEU A 202 44.66 -4.96 -14.44
C LEU A 202 45.16 -4.68 -15.87
N GLN A 203 44.27 -4.33 -16.79
CA GLN A 203 44.64 -3.95 -18.16
C GLN A 203 45.07 -2.48 -18.30
N ARG A 204 44.48 -1.58 -17.50
CA ARG A 204 44.82 -0.15 -17.52
C ARG A 204 46.15 0.16 -16.83
N GLU A 205 46.45 -0.51 -15.73
CA GLU A 205 47.66 -0.28 -14.95
C GLU A 205 48.99 -0.44 -15.74
N PRO A 206 49.22 -1.53 -16.50
CA PRO A 206 50.44 -1.68 -17.30
C PRO A 206 50.51 -0.66 -18.44
N ARG A 207 49.39 -0.37 -19.12
CA ARG A 207 49.34 0.65 -20.18
C ARG A 207 49.68 2.04 -19.64
N SER A 208 49.11 2.39 -18.49
CA SER A 208 49.43 3.64 -17.79
C SER A 208 50.89 3.72 -17.35
N ALA A 209 51.49 2.61 -16.95
CA ALA A 209 52.91 2.56 -16.57
C ALA A 209 53.83 2.76 -17.79
N GLU A 210 53.51 2.10 -18.91
CA GLU A 210 54.22 2.27 -20.19
C GLU A 210 54.10 3.70 -20.72
N ASP A 211 52.90 4.29 -20.69
CA ASP A 211 52.69 5.68 -21.11
C ASP A 211 53.47 6.68 -20.25
N ASN A 212 53.51 6.45 -18.92
CA ASN A 212 54.28 7.29 -18.01
C ASN A 212 55.79 7.16 -18.23
N GLU A 213 56.29 5.95 -18.49
CA GLU A 213 57.72 5.74 -18.76
C GLU A 213 58.11 6.38 -20.11
N THR A 214 57.27 6.23 -21.12
CA THR A 214 57.46 6.90 -22.42
C THR A 214 57.52 8.42 -22.26
N ALA A 215 56.59 9.00 -21.49
CA ALA A 215 56.60 10.43 -21.20
C ALA A 215 57.85 10.88 -20.41
N ARG A 216 58.40 10.05 -19.51
CA ARG A 216 59.67 10.35 -18.83
C ARG A 216 60.85 10.36 -19.80
N VAL A 217 60.91 9.38 -20.70
CA VAL A 217 61.98 9.29 -21.71
C VAL A 217 61.93 10.50 -22.64
N GLU A 218 60.75 10.90 -23.12
CA GLU A 218 60.58 12.08 -23.97
C GLU A 218 61.00 13.37 -23.25
N ARG A 219 60.60 13.56 -21.99
CA ARG A 219 61.02 14.72 -21.19
C ARG A 219 62.53 14.76 -20.99
N ALA A 220 63.17 13.61 -20.77
CA ALA A 220 64.61 13.52 -20.63
C ALA A 220 65.34 13.86 -21.94
N ALA A 221 64.82 13.41 -23.08
CA ALA A 221 65.35 13.76 -24.40
C ALA A 221 65.25 15.27 -24.64
N LEU A 222 64.06 15.86 -24.45
CA LEU A 222 63.85 17.31 -24.57
C LEU A 222 64.80 18.12 -23.66
N THR A 223 64.99 17.67 -22.42
CA THR A 223 65.92 18.34 -21.48
C THR A 223 67.36 18.29 -21.98
N ARG A 224 67.77 17.16 -22.57
CA ARG A 224 69.11 16.98 -23.14
C ARG A 224 69.32 17.88 -24.36
N ASP A 225 68.32 18.00 -25.23
CA ASP A 225 68.36 18.89 -26.40
C ASP A 225 68.45 20.38 -26.01
N ILE A 226 67.64 20.79 -25.02
CA ILE A 226 67.69 22.16 -24.47
C ILE A 226 69.07 22.45 -23.87
N SER A 227 69.64 21.49 -23.13
CA SER A 227 70.97 21.64 -22.52
C SER A 227 72.06 21.76 -23.59
N ALA A 228 71.98 20.96 -24.66
CA ALA A 228 72.92 21.00 -25.77
C ALA A 228 72.87 22.35 -26.50
N LEU A 229 71.67 22.89 -26.74
CA LEU A 229 71.47 24.23 -27.31
C LEU A 229 72.04 25.33 -26.40
N SER A 230 71.82 25.23 -25.09
CA SER A 230 72.35 26.19 -24.13
C SER A 230 73.89 26.18 -24.08
N SER A 231 74.54 25.04 -24.28
CA SER A 231 75.99 24.94 -24.36
C SER A 231 76.59 25.42 -25.69
N GLN A 232 75.78 25.59 -26.74
CA GLN A 232 76.21 26.18 -28.01
C GLN A 232 76.04 27.70 -28.08
N MET A 233 75.40 28.32 -27.08
CA MET A 233 75.32 29.77 -27.00
C MET A 233 76.65 30.37 -26.52
N PRO A 234 77.24 31.33 -27.24
CA PRO A 234 78.48 31.98 -26.81
C PRO A 234 78.25 32.77 -25.51
N PRO A 235 79.27 32.89 -24.63
CA PRO A 235 79.14 33.65 -23.40
C PRO A 235 78.80 35.10 -23.75
N ALA A 236 77.75 35.64 -23.12
CA ALA A 236 77.39 37.04 -23.29
C ALA A 236 78.56 37.90 -22.81
N GLU A 237 79.27 38.52 -23.75
CA GLU A 237 80.30 39.51 -23.46
C GLU A 237 79.65 40.69 -22.71
N LYS A 238 80.28 41.07 -21.59
CA LYS A 238 79.88 42.18 -20.72
C LYS A 238 80.34 43.51 -21.28
#